data_AF-A0A0C9UZ84-F1
#
_entry.id   AF-A0A0C9UZ84-F1
#
_cell.length_a   1.000
_cell.length_b   1.000
_cell.length_c   1.000
_cell.angle_alpha   90.00
_cell.angle_beta   90.00
_cell.angle_gamma   90.00
#
_symmetry.space_group_name_H-M   'P 1'
#
loop_
_entity.id
_entity.type
_entity.pdbx_description
1 polymer ?
#
loop_
_entity_poly.entity_id
_entity_poly.type
_entity_poly.pdbx_seq_one_letter_code
_entity_poly.pdbx_strand_id
1 'polypeptide(L)'
;MENVDGRKPTKLEMLTANSNIQAFISLASTAESKDTVPAYSVSAETSNAPLTIAFSDAPTSPFSKLELVASTANGKTDVTLHPTYEGTIFQTSSWISPQLVENRETEDPSGQGRHRSISQRSAGSVVDAKVWWGKAENKENWGKVEVATSLSQNIVTLQ
;
A
#
# COMPACT_ATOMS: atom_id res chain seq x y z
N MET A 1 7.76 -8.03 -8.98
CA MET A 1 6.68 -7.86 -9.97
C MET A 1 7.14 -6.79 -10.96
N GLU A 2 7.16 -7.11 -12.25
CA GLU A 2 7.61 -6.18 -13.30
C GLU A 2 6.42 -5.61 -14.07
N ASN A 3 6.45 -4.33 -14.45
CA ASN A 3 5.41 -3.70 -15.27
C ASN A 3 5.96 -2.53 -16.12
N VAL A 4 5.44 -2.40 -17.34
CA VAL A 4 5.78 -1.33 -18.30
C VAL A 4 4.60 -0.39 -18.58
N ASP A 5 3.36 -0.87 -18.46
CA ASP A 5 2.15 -0.17 -18.94
C ASP A 5 1.08 -0.12 -17.86
N GLY A 6 0.75 1.10 -17.40
CA GLY A 6 -0.29 1.36 -16.40
C GLY A 6 -1.70 0.95 -16.82
N ARG A 7 -1.96 0.75 -18.12
CA ARG A 7 -3.25 0.25 -18.63
C ARG A 7 -3.44 -1.24 -18.36
N LYS A 8 -2.36 -1.98 -18.13
CA LYS A 8 -2.36 -3.43 -17.85
C LYS A 8 -1.58 -3.69 -16.58
N PRO A 9 -2.21 -3.58 -15.40
CA PRO A 9 -1.52 -3.78 -14.15
C PRO A 9 -1.02 -5.22 -14.03
N THR A 10 0.21 -5.40 -13.53
CA THR A 10 0.72 -6.73 -13.16
C THR A 10 -0.01 -7.19 -11.90
N LYS A 11 -0.61 -8.38 -11.96
CA LYS A 11 -1.48 -8.91 -10.90
C LYS A 11 -0.78 -9.98 -10.07
N LEU A 12 -0.95 -9.92 -8.76
CA LEU A 12 -0.57 -10.97 -7.81
C LEU A 12 -1.78 -11.26 -6.91
N GLU A 13 -2.20 -12.52 -6.88
CA GLU A 13 -3.33 -12.97 -6.06
C GLU A 13 -2.83 -14.07 -5.10
N MET A 14 -3.07 -13.88 -3.81
CA MET A 14 -2.68 -14.81 -2.74
C MET A 14 -3.91 -15.14 -1.90
N LEU A 15 -4.41 -16.36 -1.98
CA LEU A 15 -5.61 -16.78 -1.27
C LEU A 15 -5.35 -18.04 -0.46
N THR A 16 -5.82 -18.03 0.78
CA THR A 16 -5.82 -19.21 1.66
C THR A 16 -6.97 -19.08 2.65
N ALA A 17 -7.30 -20.16 3.35
CA ALA A 17 -8.32 -20.11 4.41
C ALA A 17 -7.69 -19.99 5.81
N ASN A 18 -6.59 -20.72 6.04
CA ASN A 18 -6.08 -20.97 7.39
C ASN A 18 -4.58 -20.76 7.53
N SER A 19 -3.88 -20.47 6.43
CA SER A 19 -2.43 -20.31 6.46
C SER A 19 -2.05 -18.84 6.50
N ASN A 20 -0.95 -18.56 7.18
CA ASN A 20 -0.34 -17.23 7.18
C ASN A 20 0.07 -16.84 5.75
N ILE A 21 -0.27 -15.63 5.33
CA ILE A 21 0.30 -15.03 4.12
C ILE A 21 1.44 -14.12 4.57
N GLN A 22 2.66 -14.46 4.16
CA GLN A 22 3.83 -13.59 4.34
C GLN A 22 4.45 -13.32 2.96
N ALA A 23 4.43 -12.06 2.53
CA ALA A 23 4.93 -11.65 1.23
C ALA A 23 5.86 -10.44 1.33
N PHE A 24 7.05 -10.57 0.74
CA PHE A 24 7.98 -9.46 0.51
C PHE A 24 7.97 -9.19 -0.99
N ILE A 25 7.44 -8.04 -1.37
CA ILE A 25 7.16 -7.69 -2.77
C ILE A 25 8.12 -6.59 -3.18
N SER A 26 8.82 -6.82 -4.29
CA SER A 26 9.58 -5.78 -5.00
C SER A 26 8.83 -5.40 -6.26
N LEU A 27 8.58 -4.12 -6.45
CA LEU A 27 7.97 -3.58 -7.66
C LEU A 27 9.10 -3.07 -8.57
N ALA A 28 9.10 -3.49 -9.82
CA ALA A 28 10.14 -3.11 -10.78
C ALA A 28 9.48 -2.58 -12.06
N SER A 29 9.97 -1.47 -12.57
CA SER A 29 9.52 -0.93 -13.84
C SER A 29 10.55 -1.24 -14.92
N THR A 30 10.07 -1.75 -16.05
CA THR A 30 10.87 -1.92 -17.27
C THR A 30 10.49 -0.88 -18.33
N ALA A 31 9.78 0.19 -17.94
CA ALA A 31 9.41 1.26 -18.84
C ALA A 31 10.62 2.10 -19.26
N GLU A 32 10.82 2.22 -20.57
CA GLU A 32 11.89 3.04 -21.16
C GLU A 32 11.55 4.54 -21.17
N SER A 33 10.26 4.90 -21.07
CA SER A 33 9.77 6.27 -21.05
C SER A 33 9.21 6.66 -19.68
N LYS A 34 9.54 7.88 -19.23
CA LYS A 34 9.00 8.51 -18.01
C LYS A 34 7.50 8.82 -18.10
N ASP A 35 6.93 8.82 -19.30
CA ASP A 35 5.52 9.14 -19.52
C ASP A 35 4.59 7.96 -19.23
N THR A 36 5.13 6.76 -19.00
CA THR A 36 4.33 5.57 -18.69
C THR A 36 4.46 5.22 -17.21
N VAL A 37 3.35 5.35 -16.49
CA VAL A 37 3.26 4.99 -15.07
C VAL A 37 3.01 3.49 -14.96
N PRO A 38 3.92 2.69 -14.38
CA PRO A 38 3.68 1.26 -14.17
C PRO A 38 2.59 1.05 -13.13
N ALA A 39 1.73 0.04 -13.33
CA ALA A 39 0.65 -0.29 -12.40
C ALA A 39 0.77 -1.72 -11.87
N TYR A 40 0.43 -1.89 -10.60
CA TYR A 40 0.44 -3.18 -9.90
C TYR A 40 -0.85 -3.37 -9.14
N SER A 41 -1.39 -4.59 -9.18
CA SER A 41 -2.57 -4.97 -8.42
C SER A 41 -2.22 -6.20 -7.57
N VAL A 42 -2.34 -6.06 -6.25
CA VAL A 42 -2.05 -7.12 -5.28
C VAL A 42 -3.33 -7.39 -4.50
N SER A 43 -3.77 -8.64 -4.51
CA SER A 43 -4.88 -9.12 -3.70
C SER A 43 -4.38 -10.22 -2.78
N ALA A 44 -4.66 -10.09 -1.49
CA ALA A 44 -4.27 -11.06 -0.48
C ALA A 44 -5.39 -11.29 0.52
N GLU A 45 -5.84 -12.54 0.65
CA GLU A 45 -6.97 -12.89 1.49
C GLU A 45 -6.70 -14.18 2.28
N THR A 46 -6.96 -14.12 3.59
CA THR A 46 -6.95 -15.29 4.47
C THR A 46 -8.05 -15.23 5.51
N SER A 47 -8.76 -16.32 5.81
CA SER A 47 -9.87 -16.24 6.77
C SER A 47 -9.37 -16.15 8.22
N ASN A 48 -8.45 -17.02 8.62
CA ASN A 48 -8.15 -17.24 10.05
C ASN A 48 -6.73 -16.87 10.48
N ALA A 49 -5.80 -16.72 9.55
CA ALA A 49 -4.40 -16.52 9.87
C ALA A 49 -3.95 -15.07 9.67
N PRO A 50 -2.79 -14.68 10.23
CA PRO A 50 -2.20 -13.38 9.95
C PRO A 50 -1.91 -13.18 8.46
N LEU A 51 -1.88 -11.91 8.07
CA LEU A 51 -1.45 -11.44 6.75
C LEU A 51 -0.38 -10.38 6.96
N THR A 52 0.82 -10.62 6.42
CA THR A 52 1.95 -9.70 6.46
C THR A 52 2.45 -9.44 5.04
N ILE A 53 2.37 -8.19 4.59
CA ILE A 53 2.85 -7.77 3.26
C ILE A 53 3.81 -6.61 3.43
N ALA A 54 5.00 -6.71 2.86
CA ALA A 54 5.96 -5.61 2.82
C ALA A 54 6.38 -5.31 1.38
N PHE A 55 6.23 -4.06 0.96
CA PHE A 55 6.78 -3.56 -0.30
C PHE A 55 8.21 -3.09 -0.07
N SER A 56 9.15 -4.01 -0.24
CA SER A 56 10.58 -3.80 0.06
C SER A 56 11.31 -2.89 -0.92
N ASP A 57 10.81 -2.80 -2.15
CA ASP A 57 11.40 -2.00 -3.22
C ASP A 57 10.31 -1.55 -4.19
N ALA A 58 10.46 -0.35 -4.75
CA ALA A 58 9.57 0.18 -5.78
C ALA A 58 10.24 1.27 -6.62
N PRO A 59 9.80 1.48 -7.87
CA PRO A 59 10.39 2.47 -8.76
C PRO A 59 10.27 3.89 -8.18
N THR A 60 11.38 4.63 -8.18
CA THR A 60 11.44 6.03 -7.72
C THR A 60 11.20 7.04 -8.85
N SER A 61 11.34 6.62 -10.12
CA SER A 61 11.10 7.43 -11.31
C SER A 61 10.90 6.56 -12.56
N PRO A 62 9.74 6.53 -13.22
CA PRO A 62 8.47 7.16 -12.79
C PRO A 62 7.90 6.48 -11.54
N PHE A 63 7.11 7.22 -10.74
CA PHE A 63 6.36 6.63 -9.63
C PHE A 63 5.40 5.56 -10.13
N SER A 64 5.16 4.52 -9.35
CA SER A 64 4.24 3.44 -9.68
C SER A 64 2.88 3.59 -9.05
N LYS A 65 1.82 3.20 -9.76
CA LYS A 65 0.48 3.06 -9.21
C LYS A 65 0.31 1.68 -8.55
N LEU A 66 0.06 1.65 -7.24
CA LEU A 66 -0.19 0.42 -6.48
C LEU A 66 -1.66 0.34 -6.07
N GLU A 67 -2.33 -0.74 -6.48
CA GLU A 67 -3.63 -1.15 -5.97
C GLU A 67 -3.45 -2.38 -5.08
N LEU A 68 -3.70 -2.26 -3.78
CA LEU A 68 -3.62 -3.34 -2.81
C LEU A 68 -4.98 -3.56 -2.16
N VAL A 69 -5.43 -4.81 -2.12
CA VAL A 69 -6.54 -5.26 -1.28
C VAL A 69 -6.01 -6.39 -0.39
N ALA A 70 -6.03 -6.19 0.91
CA ALA A 70 -5.57 -7.16 1.89
C ALA A 70 -6.64 -7.37 2.96
N SER A 71 -7.08 -8.60 3.18
CA SER A 71 -8.13 -8.87 4.16
C SER A 71 -7.95 -10.17 4.94
N THR A 72 -8.40 -10.15 6.18
CA THR A 72 -8.62 -11.36 6.98
C THR A 72 -9.77 -11.20 7.95
N ALA A 73 -10.40 -12.28 8.40
CA ALA A 73 -11.48 -12.15 9.40
C ALA A 73 -10.90 -12.11 10.82
N ASN A 74 -10.07 -13.10 11.16
CA ASN A 74 -9.63 -13.33 12.53
C ASN A 74 -8.14 -13.01 12.75
N GLY A 75 -7.34 -12.94 11.69
CA GLY A 75 -5.92 -12.65 11.76
C GLY A 75 -5.61 -11.16 11.85
N LYS A 76 -4.40 -10.84 12.30
CA LYS A 76 -3.86 -9.47 12.16
C LYS A 76 -3.50 -9.18 10.71
N THR A 77 -3.66 -7.94 10.28
CA THR A 77 -3.04 -7.42 9.06
C THR A 77 -1.88 -6.51 9.42
N ASP A 78 -0.76 -6.71 8.73
CA ASP A 78 0.45 -5.91 8.86
C ASP A 78 0.98 -5.60 7.46
N VAL A 79 0.71 -4.38 7.00
CA VAL A 79 1.07 -3.93 5.66
C VAL A 79 2.11 -2.83 5.76
N THR A 80 3.28 -3.04 5.18
CA THR A 80 4.35 -2.05 5.11
C THR A 80 4.48 -1.54 3.69
N LEU A 81 4.21 -0.25 3.48
CA LEU A 81 4.27 0.42 2.18
C LEU A 81 5.63 1.11 1.99
N HIS A 82 6.16 1.00 0.78
CA HIS A 82 7.42 1.62 0.39
C HIS A 82 7.35 3.17 0.46
N PRO A 83 8.45 3.90 0.74
CA PRO A 83 8.46 5.36 0.81
C PRO A 83 7.93 6.07 -0.44
N THR A 84 8.08 5.44 -1.63
CA THR A 84 7.59 5.99 -2.91
C THR A 84 6.07 5.96 -3.06
N TYR A 85 5.34 5.32 -2.14
CA TYR A 85 3.90 5.23 -2.20
C TYR A 85 3.23 6.60 -2.04
N GLU A 86 2.39 6.93 -3.01
CA GLU A 86 1.47 8.07 -2.97
C GLU A 86 0.06 7.58 -3.33
N GLY A 87 -0.93 8.00 -2.54
CA GLY A 87 -2.31 7.66 -2.81
C GLY A 87 -3.20 7.59 -1.59
N THR A 88 -4.24 6.75 -1.69
CA THR A 88 -5.29 6.62 -0.68
C THR A 88 -5.16 5.31 0.09
N ILE A 89 -5.32 5.40 1.40
CA ILE A 89 -5.29 4.26 2.32
C ILE A 89 -6.64 4.22 3.03
N PHE A 90 -7.30 3.08 2.92
CA PHE A 90 -8.57 2.82 3.59
C PHE A 90 -8.42 1.57 4.46
N GLN A 91 -8.50 1.74 5.77
CA GLN A 91 -8.46 0.64 6.72
C GLN A 91 -9.81 0.46 7.38
N THR A 92 -10.24 -0.79 7.50
CA THR A 92 -11.44 -1.17 8.26
C THR A 92 -11.14 -2.26 9.27
N SER A 93 -11.70 -2.14 10.47
CA SER A 93 -11.62 -3.17 11.50
C SER A 93 -12.82 -3.12 12.42
N SER A 94 -13.49 -4.26 12.65
CA SER A 94 -14.73 -4.27 13.43
C SER A 94 -14.51 -4.13 14.94
N TRP A 95 -13.43 -4.72 15.48
CA TRP A 95 -13.21 -4.82 16.93
C TRP A 95 -12.13 -3.88 17.47
N ILE A 96 -10.99 -3.80 16.78
CA ILE A 96 -9.83 -2.99 17.20
C ILE A 96 -9.61 -1.90 16.17
N SER A 97 -9.65 -0.63 16.58
CA SER A 97 -9.43 0.51 15.67
C SER A 97 -8.14 0.35 14.84
N PRO A 98 -8.18 0.55 13.52
CA PRO A 98 -6.99 0.46 12.68
C PRO A 98 -5.93 1.49 13.06
N GLN A 99 -4.68 1.16 12.78
CA GLN A 99 -3.52 2.02 13.00
C GLN A 99 -2.82 2.31 11.68
N LEU A 100 -2.62 3.61 11.41
CA LEU A 100 -1.70 4.09 10.39
C LEU A 100 -0.46 4.62 11.10
N VAL A 101 0.69 4.01 10.82
CA VAL A 101 1.98 4.37 11.40
C VAL A 101 2.82 5.04 10.32
N GLU A 102 3.39 6.19 10.64
CA GLU A 102 4.32 6.91 9.77
C GLU A 102 5.72 6.86 10.38
N ASN A 103 6.70 6.45 9.58
CA ASN A 103 8.09 6.73 9.87
C ASN A 103 8.40 8.19 9.52
N ARG A 104 8.78 8.99 10.51
CA ARG A 104 9.05 10.44 10.32
C ARG A 104 10.46 10.74 9.83
N GLU A 105 11.35 9.74 9.85
CA GLU A 105 12.74 9.87 9.44
C GLU A 105 12.93 9.51 7.96
N THR A 106 11.85 9.22 7.24
CA THR A 106 11.87 8.87 5.82
C THR A 106 12.25 10.05 4.95
N GLU A 107 13.34 9.91 4.22
CA GLU A 107 13.77 10.88 3.21
C GLU A 107 12.95 10.76 1.92
N ASP A 108 12.87 11.85 1.16
CA ASP A 108 12.20 11.86 -0.15
C ASP A 108 12.88 10.86 -1.10
N PRO A 109 12.18 9.80 -1.55
CA PRO A 109 12.79 8.76 -2.36
C PRO A 109 13.20 9.24 -3.76
N SER A 110 12.73 10.40 -4.22
CA SER A 110 13.22 11.01 -5.47
C SER A 110 14.48 11.87 -5.28
N GLY A 111 14.92 12.08 -4.04
CA GLY A 111 16.07 12.93 -3.70
C GLY A 111 15.84 14.43 -3.94
N GLN A 112 14.58 14.86 -4.13
CA GLN A 112 14.24 16.24 -4.49
C GLN A 112 13.96 17.14 -3.28
N GLY A 113 14.14 16.63 -2.05
CA GLY A 113 13.90 17.38 -0.82
C GLY A 113 12.42 17.71 -0.60
N ARG A 114 11.49 16.93 -1.18
CA ARG A 114 10.06 17.08 -0.94
C ARG A 114 9.72 16.62 0.46
N HIS A 115 8.66 17.17 1.04
CA HIS A 115 8.16 16.73 2.34
C HIS A 115 6.96 15.81 2.15
N ARG A 116 6.89 14.72 2.94
CA ARG A 116 5.72 13.85 2.97
C ARG A 116 4.58 14.55 3.68
N SER A 117 3.39 14.47 3.11
CA SER A 117 2.17 14.98 3.70
C SER A 117 1.17 13.84 3.86
N ILE A 118 0.55 13.77 5.04
CA ILE A 118 -0.49 12.80 5.36
C ILE A 118 -1.74 13.56 5.82
N SER A 119 -2.86 13.30 5.16
CA SER A 119 -4.18 13.73 5.63
C SER A 119 -4.96 12.52 6.06
N GLN A 120 -5.18 12.37 7.37
CA GLN A 120 -5.87 11.23 7.96
C GLN A 120 -7.19 11.67 8.59
N ARG A 121 -8.24 10.85 8.40
CA ARG A 121 -9.51 10.91 9.11
C ARG A 121 -9.77 9.54 9.72
N SER A 122 -10.10 9.53 11.01
CA SER A 122 -10.39 8.30 11.74
C SER A 122 -11.74 8.41 12.42
N ALA A 123 -12.58 7.40 12.24
CA ALA A 123 -13.91 7.31 12.83
C ALA A 123 -14.18 5.87 13.26
N GLY A 124 -13.98 5.58 14.55
CA GLY A 124 -14.24 4.27 15.14
C GLY A 124 -13.45 3.13 14.47
N SER A 125 -14.17 2.34 13.67
CA SER A 125 -13.69 1.15 12.95
C SER A 125 -13.02 1.46 11.60
N VAL A 126 -12.90 2.74 11.21
CA VAL A 126 -12.45 3.15 9.88
C VAL A 126 -11.35 4.20 9.96
N VAL A 127 -10.33 4.04 9.12
CA VAL A 127 -9.31 5.06 8.82
C VAL A 127 -9.30 5.32 7.31
N ASP A 128 -9.42 6.60 6.93
CA ASP A 128 -9.26 7.10 5.56
C ASP A 128 -8.09 8.08 5.55
N ALA A 129 -7.06 7.78 4.76
CA ALA A 129 -5.84 8.54 4.69
C ALA A 129 -5.41 8.82 3.24
N LYS A 130 -4.75 9.95 3.05
CA LYS A 130 -4.11 10.36 1.80
C LYS A 130 -2.65 10.67 2.06
N VAL A 131 -1.76 10.16 1.22
CA VAL A 131 -0.30 10.29 1.35
C VAL A 131 0.26 10.82 0.04
N TRP A 132 1.10 11.86 0.09
CA TRP A 132 1.78 12.40 -1.09
C TRP A 132 3.07 13.13 -0.70
N TRP A 133 3.98 13.33 -1.65
CA TRP A 133 5.20 14.12 -1.48
C TRP A 133 5.08 15.48 -2.16
N GLY A 134 5.43 16.55 -1.44
CA GLY A 134 5.43 17.92 -1.99
C GLY A 134 4.02 18.43 -2.27
N LYS A 135 3.75 18.86 -3.50
CA LYS A 135 2.41 19.32 -3.91
C LYS A 135 1.56 18.12 -4.30
N ALA A 136 0.28 18.14 -3.94
CA ALA A 136 -0.68 17.11 -4.33
C ALA A 136 -1.04 17.22 -5.83
N GLU A 137 -0.09 16.89 -6.69
CA GLU A 137 -0.21 16.85 -8.15
C GLU A 137 -0.60 15.44 -8.62
N ASN A 138 -1.16 15.32 -9.83
CA ASN A 138 -1.41 14.04 -10.53
C ASN A 138 -2.14 12.96 -9.71
N LYS A 139 -3.24 13.34 -9.04
CA LYS A 139 -4.11 12.42 -8.27
C LYS A 139 -4.66 11.23 -9.08
N GLU A 140 -4.69 11.34 -10.41
CA GLU A 140 -5.13 10.26 -11.30
C GLU A 140 -4.20 9.03 -11.25
N ASN A 141 -2.93 9.22 -10.88
CA ASN A 141 -1.93 8.16 -10.77
C ASN A 141 -1.78 7.62 -9.35
N TRP A 142 -2.60 8.09 -8.41
CA TRP A 142 -2.53 7.65 -7.02
C TRP A 142 -2.85 6.17 -6.88
N GLY A 143 -2.09 5.53 -6.00
CA GLY A 143 -2.39 4.18 -5.54
C GLY A 143 -3.63 4.15 -4.65
N LYS A 144 -4.13 2.94 -4.44
CA LYS A 144 -5.26 2.64 -3.56
C LYS A 144 -4.92 1.42 -2.73
N VAL A 145 -4.91 1.58 -1.42
CA VAL A 145 -4.63 0.52 -0.46
C VAL A 145 -5.86 0.33 0.41
N GLU A 146 -6.45 -0.85 0.34
CA GLU A 146 -7.55 -1.26 1.20
C GLU A 146 -7.10 -2.41 2.09
N VAL A 147 -7.20 -2.22 3.41
CA VAL A 147 -6.82 -3.26 4.38
C VAL A 147 -7.96 -3.48 5.36
N ALA A 148 -8.39 -4.72 5.52
CA ALA A 148 -9.53 -5.05 6.36
C ALA A 148 -9.21 -6.19 7.34
N THR A 149 -9.68 -6.05 8.58
CA THR A 149 -9.83 -7.19 9.50
C THR A 149 -11.16 -7.12 10.24
N SER A 150 -11.57 -8.18 10.94
CA SER A 150 -12.74 -8.11 11.83
C SER A 150 -12.36 -8.08 13.29
N LEU A 151 -11.56 -9.05 13.75
CA LEU A 151 -11.36 -9.28 15.19
C LEU A 151 -9.96 -8.96 15.72
N SER A 152 -9.05 -8.56 14.83
CA SER A 152 -7.62 -8.42 15.16
C SER A 152 -7.08 -7.03 14.82
N GLN A 153 -5.79 -6.81 15.05
CA GLN A 153 -5.13 -5.55 14.71
C GLN A 153 -5.05 -5.37 13.19
N ASN A 154 -5.32 -4.14 12.73
CA ASN A 154 -5.08 -3.72 11.35
C ASN A 154 -4.07 -2.59 11.34
N ILE A 155 -2.86 -2.90 10.88
CA ILE A 155 -1.74 -1.97 10.88
C ILE A 155 -1.28 -1.74 9.44
N VAL A 156 -1.17 -0.46 9.07
CA VAL A 156 -0.49 -0.02 7.86
C VAL A 156 0.66 0.87 8.29
N THR A 157 1.87 0.54 7.85
CA THR A 157 3.09 1.31 8.12
C THR A 157 3.58 1.95 6.83
N LEU A 158 3.80 3.25 6.87
CA LEU A 158 4.50 4.01 5.85
C LEU A 158 5.97 4.08 6.25
N GLN A 159 6.83 3.40 5.47
CA GLN A 159 8.28 3.42 5.67
C GLN A 159 8.87 4.77 5.37
#